data_AF-A0A419WAB9-F1
#
_entry.id   AF-A0A419WAB9-F1
#
_cell.length_a   1.000
_cell.length_b   1.000
_cell.length_c   1.000
_cell.angle_alpha   90.00
_cell.angle_beta   90.00
_cell.angle_gamma   90.00
#
_symmetry.space_group_name_H-M   'P 1'
#
loop_
_entity.id
_entity.type
_entity.pdbx_description
1 polymer ?
#
loop_
_entity_poly.entity_id
_entity_poly.type
_entity_poly.pdbx_seq_one_letter_code
_entity_poly.pdbx_strand_id
1 'polypeptide(L)'
;MLFYDFNKDVYNKVVRIVKFQFYKEIKNTGIVFKEIISAKNLVDNTSFYILRYEIDSRTKQLRFKDTKSFVKQLKDVAKQRLKKLEQEESILMRITDTESYGESKYFNDTEMNAINLSSTIALFTLLNNTTKSL
;
A
#
# COMPACT_ATOMS: atom_id res chain seq x y z
N MET A 1 12.17 0.84 16.73
CA MET A 1 11.36 0.24 15.65
C MET A 1 10.10 1.09 15.45
N LEU A 2 10.04 1.92 14.42
CA LEU A 2 8.81 2.60 14.01
C LEU A 2 7.93 1.58 13.30
N PHE A 3 7.09 0.87 14.06
CA PHE A 3 5.98 0.16 13.45
C PHE A 3 5.12 1.21 12.76
N TYR A 4 5.02 1.15 11.42
CA TYR A 4 4.13 2.04 10.68
C TYR A 4 2.73 1.96 11.30
N ASP A 5 2.26 3.09 11.84
CA ASP A 5 0.96 3.19 12.47
C ASP A 5 -0.12 3.09 11.39
N PHE A 6 -0.50 1.85 11.13
CA PHE A 6 -1.53 1.52 10.16
C PHE A 6 -2.87 1.94 10.76
N ASN A 7 -3.40 3.06 10.28
CA ASN A 7 -4.62 3.68 10.78
C ASN A 7 -5.82 2.72 10.69
N LYS A 8 -6.02 1.96 11.77
CA LYS A 8 -6.95 0.84 11.85
C LYS A 8 -8.40 1.29 11.65
N ASP A 9 -8.73 2.50 12.07
CA ASP A 9 -10.08 3.04 11.96
C ASP A 9 -10.47 3.30 10.50
N VAL A 10 -9.57 3.92 9.73
CA VAL A 10 -9.80 4.17 8.29
C VAL A 10 -9.84 2.84 7.54
N TYR A 11 -8.95 1.92 7.87
CA TYR A 11 -8.98 0.57 7.32
C TYR A 11 -10.33 -0.13 7.56
N ASN A 12 -10.81 -0.14 8.80
CA ASN A 12 -12.09 -0.77 9.15
C ASN A 12 -13.26 -0.14 8.37
N LYS A 13 -13.25 1.19 8.16
CA LYS A 13 -14.23 1.87 7.31
C LYS A 13 -14.15 1.39 5.87
N VAL A 14 -12.96 1.28 5.29
CA VAL A 14 -12.75 0.75 3.94
C VAL A 14 -13.31 -0.67 3.83
N VAL A 15 -12.93 -1.58 4.74
CA VAL A 15 -13.43 -2.97 4.76
C VAL A 15 -14.95 -3.03 4.83
N ARG A 16 -15.58 -2.18 5.64
CA ARG A 16 -17.06 -2.11 5.73
C ARG A 16 -17.71 -1.70 4.42
N ILE A 17 -17.05 -0.85 3.63
CA ILE A 17 -17.54 -0.37 2.32
C ILE A 17 -17.33 -1.45 1.25
N VAL A 18 -16.11 -1.99 1.13
CA VAL A 18 -15.75 -2.91 0.04
C VAL A 18 -16.02 -4.39 0.36
N LYS A 19 -16.42 -4.70 1.60
CA LYS A 19 -16.69 -6.06 2.09
C LYS A 19 -15.54 -7.05 1.87
N PHE A 20 -14.32 -6.53 1.84
CA PHE A 20 -13.10 -7.28 1.53
C PHE A 20 -12.06 -7.05 2.62
N GLN A 21 -11.57 -8.13 3.24
CA GLN A 21 -10.59 -8.11 4.33
C GLN A 21 -9.21 -8.52 3.81
N PHE A 22 -8.18 -7.76 4.20
CA PHE A 22 -6.80 -7.90 3.73
C PHE A 22 -5.79 -7.25 4.71
N TYR A 23 -6.14 -7.24 5.99
CA TYR A 23 -5.42 -6.49 7.03
C TYR A 23 -3.97 -6.95 7.15
N LYS A 24 -3.77 -8.27 7.19
CA LYS A 24 -2.46 -8.88 7.38
C LYS A 24 -1.55 -8.56 6.20
N GLU A 25 -2.13 -8.47 5.01
CA GLU A 25 -1.44 -8.28 3.75
C GLU A 25 -1.09 -6.81 3.49
N ILE A 26 -1.91 -5.85 3.95
CA ILE A 26 -1.54 -4.43 3.83
C ILE A 26 -0.65 -3.94 4.97
N LYS A 27 -0.67 -4.62 6.13
CA LYS A 27 0.26 -4.33 7.21
C LYS A 27 1.69 -4.45 6.69
N ASN A 28 2.55 -3.51 7.08
CA ASN A 28 3.96 -3.46 6.68
C ASN A 28 4.21 -3.35 5.16
N THR A 29 3.25 -2.89 4.35
CA THR A 29 3.53 -2.57 2.93
C THR A 29 4.12 -1.16 2.73
N GLY A 30 4.13 -0.36 3.80
CA GLY A 30 4.34 1.08 3.74
C GLY A 30 3.13 1.86 3.18
N ILE A 31 2.02 1.19 2.83
CA ILE A 31 0.76 1.81 2.43
C ILE A 31 -0.07 2.10 3.68
N VAL A 32 -0.27 3.37 3.99
CA VAL A 32 -1.04 3.79 5.17
C VAL A 32 -2.30 4.52 4.73
N PHE A 33 -3.47 3.98 5.03
CA PHE A 33 -4.72 4.68 4.80
C PHE A 33 -4.86 5.84 5.79
N LYS A 34 -5.21 7.03 5.32
CA LYS A 34 -5.27 8.24 6.16
C LYS A 34 -6.69 8.74 6.36
N GLU A 35 -7.50 8.68 5.31
CA GLU A 35 -8.87 9.18 5.33
C GLU A 35 -9.70 8.53 4.23
N ILE A 36 -10.99 8.36 4.47
CA ILE A 36 -11.95 8.00 3.42
C ILE A 36 -13.11 9.00 3.41
N ILE A 37 -13.38 9.55 2.22
CA ILE A 37 -14.39 10.58 1.98
C ILE A 37 -15.45 9.99 1.03
N SER A 38 -16.72 10.17 1.35
CA SER A 38 -17.81 9.92 0.40
C SER A 38 -18.07 11.19 -0.40
N ALA A 39 -18.19 11.05 -1.72
CA ALA A 39 -18.40 12.16 -2.64
C ALA A 39 -19.44 11.78 -3.70
N LYS A 40 -20.06 12.82 -4.27
CA LYS A 40 -21.06 12.68 -5.34
C LYS A 40 -20.69 13.58 -6.49
N ASN A 41 -20.73 13.06 -7.71
CA ASN A 41 -20.56 13.86 -8.91
C ASN A 41 -21.80 14.74 -9.11
N LEU A 42 -21.60 16.04 -9.29
CA LEU A 42 -22.69 17.01 -9.43
C LEU A 42 -23.39 16.95 -10.80
N VAL A 43 -22.70 16.43 -11.83
CA VAL A 43 -23.24 16.35 -13.20
C VAL A 43 -24.15 15.15 -13.37
N ASP A 44 -23.69 13.97 -12.96
CA ASP A 44 -24.39 12.69 -13.20
C ASP A 44 -24.97 12.06 -11.92
N ASN A 45 -24.87 12.76 -10.78
CA ASN A 45 -25.31 12.30 -9.46
C ASN A 45 -24.66 10.99 -8.96
N THR A 46 -23.59 10.51 -9.59
CA THR A 46 -22.92 9.25 -9.22
C THR A 46 -22.18 9.40 -7.89
N SER A 47 -22.44 8.50 -6.94
CA SER A 47 -21.73 8.44 -5.66
C SER A 47 -20.45 7.59 -5.75
N PHE A 48 -19.39 8.01 -5.07
CA PHE A 48 -18.11 7.31 -5.02
C PHE A 48 -17.36 7.65 -3.71
N TYR A 49 -16.26 6.94 -3.48
CA TYR A 49 -15.38 7.13 -2.35
C TYR A 49 -14.00 7.60 -2.83
N ILE A 50 -13.38 8.48 -2.04
CA ILE A 50 -11.98 8.88 -2.18
C ILE A 50 -11.24 8.38 -0.94
N LEU A 51 -10.32 7.44 -1.13
CA LEU A 51 -9.40 6.99 -0.09
C LEU A 51 -8.09 7.76 -0.24
N ARG A 52 -7.76 8.58 0.75
CA ARG A 52 -6.43 9.18 0.90
C ARG A 52 -5.52 8.19 1.61
N TYR A 53 -4.35 7.98 1.04
CA TYR A 53 -3.35 7.08 1.58
C TYR A 53 -1.95 7.69 1.45
N GLU A 54 -1.01 7.21 2.23
CA GLU A 54 0.38 7.65 2.24
C GLU A 54 1.29 6.49 1.88
N ILE A 55 2.26 6.77 1.01
CA ILE A 55 3.39 5.91 0.66
C ILE A 55 4.59 6.82 0.51
N ASP A 56 5.72 6.46 1.13
CA ASP A 56 6.97 7.22 1.08
C ASP A 56 6.79 8.70 1.49
N SER A 57 6.04 8.94 2.56
CA SER A 57 5.69 10.28 3.07
C SER A 57 4.95 11.18 2.08
N ARG A 58 4.37 10.61 1.02
CA ARG A 58 3.56 11.34 0.03
C ARG A 58 2.10 10.91 0.13
N THR A 59 1.22 11.88 0.32
CA THR A 59 -0.23 11.65 0.25
C THR A 59 -0.66 11.47 -1.20
N LYS A 60 -1.42 10.40 -1.44
CA LYS A 60 -2.04 10.04 -2.71
C LYS A 60 -3.51 9.73 -2.48
N GLN A 61 -4.25 9.60 -3.58
CA GLN A 61 -5.69 9.32 -3.53
C GLN A 61 -6.08 8.19 -4.49
N LEU A 62 -7.07 7.41 -4.08
CA LEU A 62 -7.71 6.34 -4.84
C LEU A 62 -9.21 6.63 -4.89
N ARG A 63 -9.81 6.64 -6.09
CA ARG A 63 -11.24 6.95 -6.27
C ARG A 63 -12.00 5.72 -6.73
N PHE A 64 -12.87 5.16 -5.91
CA PHE A 64 -13.60 3.92 -6.22
C PHE A 64 -15.09 4.03 -5.90
N LYS A 65 -15.92 3.24 -6.57
CA LYS A 65 -17.38 3.22 -6.35
C LYS A 65 -17.90 1.88 -5.82
N ASP A 66 -17.12 0.83 -6.00
CA ASP A 66 -17.46 -0.56 -5.67
C ASP A 66 -16.20 -1.35 -5.34
N THR A 67 -16.37 -2.58 -4.86
CA THR A 67 -15.26 -3.49 -4.51
C THR A 67 -14.34 -3.76 -5.71
N LYS A 68 -14.90 -3.92 -6.91
CA LYS A 68 -14.13 -4.25 -8.12
C LYS A 68 -13.18 -3.12 -8.51
N SER A 69 -13.68 -1.89 -8.53
CA SER A 69 -12.89 -0.68 -8.81
C SER A 69 -11.89 -0.37 -7.70
N PHE A 70 -12.21 -0.69 -6.44
CA PHE A 70 -11.27 -0.61 -5.33
C PHE A 70 -10.11 -1.59 -5.49
N VAL A 71 -10.40 -2.88 -5.64
CA VAL A 71 -9.40 -3.96 -5.79
C VAL A 71 -8.49 -3.67 -6.98
N LYS A 72 -9.07 -3.23 -8.11
CA LYS A 72 -8.29 -2.85 -9.30
C LYS A 72 -7.28 -1.74 -8.99
N GLN A 73 -7.71 -0.65 -8.37
CA GLN A 73 -6.81 0.46 -8.09
C GLN A 73 -5.79 0.14 -6.99
N LEU A 74 -6.19 -0.59 -5.95
CA LEU A 74 -5.25 -1.00 -4.90
C LEU A 74 -4.19 -1.95 -5.46
N LYS A 75 -4.56 -2.78 -6.44
CA LYS A 75 -3.61 -3.62 -7.17
C LYS A 75 -2.59 -2.79 -7.95
N ASP A 76 -3.04 -1.72 -8.63
CA ASP A 76 -2.14 -0.83 -9.35
C ASP A 76 -1.17 -0.12 -8.39
N VAL A 77 -1.66 0.29 -7.21
CA VAL A 77 -0.82 0.87 -6.14
C VAL A 77 0.21 -0.16 -5.64
N ALA A 78 -0.22 -1.39 -5.33
CA ALA A 78 0.68 -2.46 -4.89
C ALA A 78 1.75 -2.79 -5.94
N LYS A 79 1.37 -2.85 -7.23
CA LYS A 79 2.30 -3.07 -8.34
C LYS A 79 3.36 -1.98 -8.45
N GLN A 80 2.97 -0.72 -8.33
CA GLN A 80 3.91 0.40 -8.35
C GLN A 80 4.86 0.36 -7.15
N ARG A 81 4.35 0.01 -5.97
CA ARG A 81 5.15 -0.14 -4.75
C ARG A 81 6.16 -1.28 -4.88
N LEU A 82 5.77 -2.44 -5.42
CA LEU A 82 6.68 -3.56 -5.69
C LEU A 82 7.86 -3.14 -6.56
N LYS A 83 7.57 -2.52 -7.72
CA LYS A 83 8.62 -2.07 -8.64
C LYS A 83 9.62 -1.13 -7.95
N LYS A 84 9.14 -0.27 -7.05
CA LYS A 84 10.00 0.64 -6.30
C LYS A 84 10.86 -0.11 -5.26
N LEU A 85 10.26 -1.02 -4.50
CA LEU A 85 10.98 -1.82 -3.49
C LEU A 85 12.06 -2.72 -4.11
N GLU A 86 11.79 -3.29 -5.30
CA GLU A 86 12.77 -4.07 -6.07
C GLU A 86 13.95 -3.19 -6.54
N GLN A 87 13.68 -1.94 -6.91
CA GLN A 87 14.72 -0.97 -7.26
C GLN A 87 15.55 -0.58 -6.03
N GLU A 88 14.90 -0.33 -4.89
CA GLU A 88 15.55 -0.02 -3.61
C GLU A 88 16.44 -1.18 -3.15
N GLU A 89 15.95 -2.42 -3.27
CA GLU A 89 16.72 -3.64 -2.98
C GLU A 89 17.97 -3.73 -3.86
N SER A 90 17.83 -3.52 -5.17
CA SER A 90 18.95 -3.56 -6.11
C SER A 90 20.01 -2.50 -5.81
N ILE A 91 19.60 -1.32 -5.35
CA ILE A 91 20.51 -0.25 -4.94
C ILE A 91 21.26 -0.66 -3.67
N LEU A 92 20.55 -1.16 -2.65
CA LEU A 92 21.16 -1.62 -1.39
C LEU A 92 22.19 -2.72 -1.63
N MET A 93 21.90 -3.69 -2.50
CA MET A 93 22.85 -4.77 -2.84
C MET A 93 24.12 -4.31 -3.55
N ARG A 94 24.14 -3.10 -4.12
CA ARG A 94 25.33 -2.51 -4.77
C ARG A 94 26.22 -1.73 -3.81
N ILE A 95 25.77 -1.52 -2.57
CA ILE A 95 26.56 -0.81 -1.56
C ILE A 95 27.63 -1.77 -1.05
N THR A 96 28.88 -1.56 -1.49
CA THR A 96 30.03 -2.36 -1.08
C THR A 96 30.78 -1.76 0.12
N ASP A 97 30.63 -0.45 0.35
CA ASP A 97 31.16 0.26 1.51
C ASP A 97 30.01 0.63 2.46
N THR A 98 29.75 -0.28 3.40
CA THR A 98 28.69 -0.10 4.40
C THR A 98 29.09 0.86 5.52
N GLU A 99 30.39 1.05 5.77
CA GLU A 99 30.90 1.99 6.77
C GLU A 99 30.55 3.43 6.37
N SER A 100 30.88 3.85 5.14
CA SER A 100 30.56 5.19 4.63
C SER A 100 29.04 5.43 4.51
N TYR A 101 28.25 4.38 4.26
CA TYR A 101 26.79 4.47 4.22
C TYR A 101 26.17 4.59 5.62
N GLY A 102 26.89 4.16 6.65
CA GLY A 102 26.38 3.94 7.99
C GLY A 102 25.86 2.50 8.13
N GLU A 103 26.67 1.63 8.73
CA GLU A 103 26.40 0.19 8.79
C GLU A 103 25.04 -0.14 9.45
N SER A 104 24.73 0.49 10.58
CA SER A 104 23.42 0.31 11.22
C SER A 104 22.27 0.77 10.35
N LYS A 105 22.46 1.82 9.54
CA LYS A 105 21.45 2.29 8.60
C LYS A 105 21.28 1.30 7.46
N TYR A 106 22.38 0.77 6.91
CA TYR A 106 22.35 -0.24 5.85
C TYR A 106 21.52 -1.48 6.26
N PHE A 107 21.80 -2.04 7.44
CA PHE A 107 21.07 -3.21 7.93
C PHE A 107 19.59 -2.91 8.18
N ASN A 108 19.29 -1.76 8.80
CA ASN A 108 17.90 -1.34 9.03
C ASN A 108 17.14 -1.14 7.71
N ASP A 109 17.73 -0.46 6.73
CA ASP A 109 17.10 -0.19 5.44
C ASP A 109 16.90 -1.51 4.65
N THR A 110 17.85 -2.44 4.73
CA THR A 110 17.75 -3.78 4.12
C THR A 110 16.63 -4.60 4.76
N GLU A 111 16.56 -4.66 6.09
CA GLU A 111 15.52 -5.38 6.81
C GLU A 111 14.13 -4.81 6.52
N MET A 112 13.99 -3.48 6.60
CA MET A 112 12.72 -2.80 6.33
C MET A 112 12.28 -2.97 4.88
N ASN A 113 13.21 -2.93 3.92
CA ASN A 113 12.90 -3.16 2.52
C ASN A 113 12.42 -4.59 2.28
N ALA A 114 13.08 -5.59 2.88
CA ALA A 114 12.68 -6.99 2.77
C ALA A 114 11.27 -7.26 3.36
N ILE A 115 10.97 -6.69 4.53
CA ILE A 115 9.64 -6.77 5.16
C ILE A 115 8.57 -6.13 4.26
N ASN A 116 8.86 -4.93 3.74
CA ASN A 116 7.94 -4.22 2.85
C ASN A 116 7.69 -4.98 1.56
N LEU A 117 8.74 -5.54 0.96
CA LEU A 117 8.67 -6.29 -0.28
C LEU A 117 7.81 -7.54 -0.11
N SER A 118 8.11 -8.37 0.91
CA SER A 118 7.35 -9.59 1.22
C SER A 118 5.86 -9.29 1.45
N SER A 119 5.55 -8.26 2.25
CA SER A 119 4.17 -7.88 2.56
C SER A 119 3.44 -7.38 1.30
N THR A 120 4.12 -6.58 0.47
CA THR A 120 3.52 -6.05 -0.77
C THR A 120 3.30 -7.16 -1.81
N ILE A 121 4.15 -8.19 -1.86
CA ILE A 121 3.95 -9.39 -2.70
C ILE A 121 2.70 -10.14 -2.25
N ALA A 122 2.53 -10.34 -0.94
CA ALA A 122 1.34 -10.99 -0.38
C ALA A 122 0.06 -10.22 -0.74
N LEU A 123 0.05 -8.90 -0.56
CA LEU A 123 -1.07 -8.04 -0.96
C LEU A 123 -1.37 -8.16 -2.45
N PHE A 124 -0.36 -8.03 -3.32
CA PHE A 124 -0.55 -8.09 -4.75
C PHE A 124 -1.11 -9.45 -5.22
N THR A 125 -0.62 -10.54 -4.62
CA THR A 125 -1.08 -11.90 -4.89
C THR A 125 -2.54 -12.08 -4.50
N LEU A 126 -2.91 -11.63 -3.29
CA LEU A 126 -4.29 -11.66 -2.81
C LEU A 126 -5.22 -10.91 -3.79
N LEU A 127 -4.86 -9.66 -4.15
CA LEU A 127 -5.67 -8.82 -5.05
C LEU A 127 -5.82 -9.42 -6.46
N ASN A 128 -4.80 -10.11 -6.97
CA ASN A 128 -4.89 -10.82 -8.25
C ASN A 128 -5.89 -11.98 -8.18
N ASN A 129 -5.87 -12.75 -7.09
CA ASN A 129 -6.81 -13.86 -6.89
C ASN A 129 -8.24 -13.33 -6.72
N THR A 130 -8.42 -12.24 -5.97
CA THR A 130 -9.73 -11.59 -5.82
C THR A 130 -10.27 -11.05 -7.14
N THR A 131 -9.41 -10.52 -8.02
CA THR A 131 -9.85 -10.06 -9.35
C THR A 131 -10.40 -11.19 -10.21
N LYS A 132 -9.87 -12.43 -10.07
CA LYS A 132 -10.36 -13.60 -10.82
C LYS A 132 -11.74 -14.08 -10.35
N SER A 133 -12.11 -13.76 -9.10
CA SER A 133 -13.39 -14.13 -8.50
C SER A 133 -14.50 -13.06 -8.61
N LEU A 134 -14.19 -11.88 -9.18
CA LEU A 134 -15.09 -10.71 -9.28
C LEU A 134 -15.47 -10.35 -10.73
#